data_AF-A0A1G9WS97-F1
#
_entry.id   AF-A0A1G9WS97-F1
#
_cell.length_a   1.000
_cell.length_b   1.000
_cell.length_c   1.000
_cell.angle_alpha   90.00
_cell.angle_beta   90.00
_cell.angle_gamma   90.00
#
_symmetry.space_group_name_H-M   'P 1'
#
loop_
_entity.id
_entity.type
_entity.pdbx_description
1 polymer ?
#
loop_
_entity_poly.entity_id
_entity_poly.type
_entity_poly.pdbx_seq_one_letter_code
_entity_poly.pdbx_strand_id
1 'polypeptide(L)'
;MQKQILFSHQEDFRKSHPHYEDFAILSRRIISFLNDLTNENWQSIDIGESTLQLDANLLEMMEKDLLDYEVLCSIFETKSQGKVASKSQLSFENKLEVVETFENNLIFFPQYNVALTLAFNYSAGNTWPEYHFFSTSVENALNFLQEINEKLRQLLMQSVTYLVDTESGVQRRNYGEQAVVSREDVLLAESIKQDIFRSIDEFF
;
A
#
# COMPACT_ATOMS: atom_id res chain seq x y z
N MET A 1 -7.16 10.77 -25.72
CA MET A 1 -8.30 11.72 -25.83
C MET A 1 -8.69 12.14 -24.43
N GLN A 2 -8.72 13.44 -24.15
CA GLN A 2 -9.17 13.96 -22.86
C GLN A 2 -10.69 13.77 -22.78
N LYS A 3 -11.18 13.06 -21.75
CA LYS A 3 -12.62 12.85 -21.55
C LYS A 3 -13.25 14.17 -21.10
N GLN A 4 -14.43 14.49 -21.63
CA GLN A 4 -15.20 15.63 -21.16
C GLN A 4 -15.76 15.32 -19.76
N ILE A 5 -15.49 16.19 -18.79
CA ILE A 5 -16.02 16.10 -17.43
C ILE A 5 -17.25 16.99 -17.33
N LEU A 6 -18.37 16.44 -16.85
CA LEU A 6 -19.65 17.16 -16.73
C LEU A 6 -19.83 17.86 -15.38
N PHE A 7 -19.26 17.30 -14.31
CA PHE A 7 -19.25 17.87 -12.96
C PHE A 7 -17.80 18.07 -12.56
N SER A 8 -17.29 19.27 -12.82
CA SER A 8 -15.87 19.61 -12.61
C SER A 8 -15.61 20.00 -11.15
N HIS A 9 -14.40 19.71 -10.67
CA HIS A 9 -13.92 20.24 -9.39
C HIS A 9 -13.81 21.78 -9.37
N GLN A 10 -13.89 22.46 -10.51
CA GLN A 10 -13.87 23.92 -10.56
C GLN A 10 -15.21 24.57 -10.16
N GLU A 11 -16.27 23.77 -10.09
CA GLU A 11 -17.62 24.23 -9.75
C GLU A 11 -17.95 23.94 -8.28
N ASP A 12 -18.80 24.79 -7.69
CA ASP A 12 -19.37 24.60 -6.35
C ASP A 12 -20.80 24.09 -6.48
N PHE A 13 -21.03 22.85 -6.07
CA PHE A 13 -22.33 22.20 -6.14
C PHE A 13 -23.11 22.24 -4.82
N ARG A 14 -22.67 23.01 -3.82
CA ARG A 14 -23.30 23.05 -2.49
C ARG A 14 -24.80 23.31 -2.54
N LYS A 15 -25.26 24.11 -3.51
CA LYS A 15 -26.68 24.48 -3.68
C LYS A 15 -27.48 23.48 -4.49
N SER A 16 -26.88 22.80 -5.47
CA SER A 16 -27.57 21.89 -6.39
C SER A 16 -27.44 20.42 -5.98
N HIS A 17 -26.27 20.01 -5.52
CA HIS A 17 -25.93 18.63 -5.14
C HIS A 17 -25.08 18.62 -3.84
N PRO A 18 -25.64 19.02 -2.69
CA PRO A 18 -24.90 19.20 -1.44
C PRO A 18 -24.14 17.94 -0.99
N HIS A 19 -24.73 16.75 -1.14
CA HIS A 19 -24.09 15.49 -0.74
C HIS A 19 -22.94 15.09 -1.66
N TYR A 20 -23.02 15.44 -2.95
CA TYR A 20 -21.89 15.26 -3.85
C TYR A 20 -20.77 16.25 -3.48
N GLU A 21 -21.11 17.49 -3.15
CA GLU A 21 -20.15 18.50 -2.72
C GLU A 21 -19.41 18.09 -1.43
N ASP A 22 -20.12 17.49 -0.47
CA ASP A 22 -19.53 16.92 0.76
C ASP A 22 -18.45 15.88 0.46
N PHE A 23 -18.62 15.09 -0.60
CA PHE A 23 -17.64 14.11 -1.07
C PHE A 23 -16.54 14.77 -1.92
N ALA A 24 -16.91 15.63 -2.87
CA ALA A 24 -16.02 16.21 -3.86
C ALA A 24 -15.04 17.25 -3.27
N ILE A 25 -15.37 17.87 -2.13
CA ILE A 25 -14.50 18.85 -1.49
C ILE A 25 -13.14 18.26 -1.09
N LEU A 26 -13.12 17.00 -0.66
CA LEU A 26 -11.91 16.31 -0.24
C LEU A 26 -10.98 16.09 -1.43
N SER A 27 -11.47 15.41 -2.47
CA SER A 27 -10.69 15.13 -3.67
C SER A 27 -10.24 16.42 -4.36
N ARG A 28 -11.10 17.44 -4.42
CA ARG A 28 -10.74 18.77 -4.95
C ARG A 28 -9.59 19.42 -4.20
N ARG A 29 -9.63 19.42 -2.86
CA ARG A 29 -8.56 20.02 -2.04
C ARG A 29 -7.24 19.27 -2.21
N ILE A 30 -7.28 17.94 -2.22
CA ILE A 30 -6.09 17.11 -2.42
C ILE A 30 -5.50 17.34 -3.82
N ILE A 31 -6.32 17.29 -4.87
CA ILE A 31 -5.86 17.51 -6.25
C ILE A 31 -5.28 18.91 -6.41
N SER A 32 -5.92 19.95 -5.87
CA SER A 32 -5.38 21.31 -5.90
C SER A 32 -4.01 21.39 -5.23
N PHE A 33 -3.88 20.79 -4.03
CA PHE A 33 -2.63 20.77 -3.29
C PHE A 33 -1.51 20.03 -4.04
N LEU A 34 -1.81 18.87 -4.64
CA LEU A 34 -0.85 18.09 -5.44
C LEU A 34 -0.43 18.84 -6.71
N ASN A 35 -1.37 19.50 -7.39
CA ASN A 35 -1.07 20.33 -8.56
C ASN A 35 -0.17 21.52 -8.19
N ASP A 36 -0.42 22.17 -7.05
CA ASP A 36 0.41 23.28 -6.57
C ASP A 36 1.83 22.82 -6.19
N LEU A 37 1.96 21.60 -5.68
CA LEU A 37 3.23 21.00 -5.28
C LEU A 37 4.09 20.57 -6.47
N THR A 38 3.51 19.85 -7.45
CA THR A 38 4.29 19.24 -8.55
C THR A 38 4.15 19.95 -9.89
N ASN A 39 3.21 20.89 -10.03
CA ASN A 39 2.84 21.54 -11.29
C ASN A 39 2.45 20.53 -12.40
N GLU A 40 1.92 19.37 -12.00
CA GLU A 40 1.37 18.36 -12.90
C GLU A 40 -0.16 18.32 -12.83
N ASN A 41 -0.79 17.50 -13.66
CA ASN A 41 -2.25 17.39 -13.71
C ASN A 41 -2.72 16.11 -13.02
N TRP A 42 -3.08 16.23 -11.75
CA TRP A 42 -3.54 15.12 -10.93
C TRP A 42 -5.02 14.80 -11.12
N GLN A 43 -5.34 13.51 -11.07
CA GLN A 43 -6.70 12.99 -11.14
C GLN A 43 -6.89 11.82 -10.18
N SER A 44 -8.14 11.60 -9.75
CA SER A 44 -8.51 10.41 -9.00
C SER A 44 -8.50 9.20 -9.94
N ILE A 45 -7.85 8.12 -9.50
CA ILE A 45 -7.84 6.83 -10.20
C ILE A 45 -8.61 5.83 -9.35
N ASP A 46 -9.48 5.06 -9.98
CA ASP A 46 -10.14 3.92 -9.34
C ASP A 46 -9.27 2.69 -9.52
N ILE A 47 -8.89 2.06 -8.41
CA ILE A 47 -8.13 0.81 -8.40
C ILE A 47 -9.08 -0.33 -8.02
N GLY A 48 -9.52 -1.09 -9.02
CA GLY A 48 -10.50 -2.19 -8.83
C GLY A 48 -9.98 -3.40 -8.05
N GLU A 49 -8.71 -3.39 -7.62
CA GLU A 49 -8.15 -4.40 -6.73
C GLU A 49 -8.59 -4.18 -5.27
N SER A 50 -8.48 -5.21 -4.43
CA SER A 50 -8.78 -5.09 -3.00
C SER A 50 -7.77 -4.15 -2.33
N THR A 51 -8.17 -2.89 -2.17
CA THR A 51 -7.39 -1.81 -1.54
C THR A 51 -6.84 -2.18 -0.16
N LEU A 52 -7.52 -3.08 0.56
CA LEU A 52 -7.09 -3.59 1.87
C LEU A 52 -5.80 -4.43 1.81
N GLN A 53 -5.60 -5.20 0.75
CA GLN A 53 -4.35 -5.98 0.61
C GLN A 53 -3.20 -5.07 0.17
N LEU A 54 -3.49 -4.08 -0.67
CA LEU A 54 -2.51 -3.09 -1.12
C LEU A 54 -1.98 -2.25 0.07
N ASP A 55 -2.85 -1.81 0.97
CA ASP A 55 -2.49 -1.05 2.18
C ASP A 55 -1.44 -1.77 3.03
N ALA A 56 -1.76 -2.98 3.50
CA ALA A 56 -0.86 -3.74 4.37
C ALA A 56 0.50 -3.99 3.72
N ASN A 57 0.50 -4.31 2.42
CA ASN A 57 1.70 -4.55 1.65
C ASN A 57 2.55 -3.28 1.47
N LEU A 58 1.93 -2.15 1.15
CA LEU A 58 2.62 -0.87 1.00
C LEU A 58 3.23 -0.41 2.32
N LEU A 59 2.49 -0.52 3.43
CA LEU A 59 3.01 -0.18 4.75
C LEU A 59 4.22 -1.06 5.13
N GLU A 60 4.16 -2.37 4.87
CA GLU A 60 5.30 -3.25 5.11
C GLU A 60 6.52 -2.85 4.27
N MET A 61 6.31 -2.46 3.01
CA MET A 61 7.38 -1.99 2.14
C MET A 61 7.97 -0.65 2.57
N MET A 62 7.13 0.28 3.04
CA MET A 62 7.56 1.56 3.62
C MET A 62 8.37 1.34 4.90
N GLU A 63 7.94 0.41 5.77
CA GLU A 63 8.67 0.05 7.00
C GLU A 63 10.05 -0.55 6.72
N LYS A 64 10.22 -1.21 5.57
CA LYS A 64 11.47 -1.83 5.12
C LYS A 64 12.32 -0.92 4.21
N ASP A 65 11.95 0.35 4.06
CA ASP A 65 12.62 1.32 3.19
C ASP A 65 12.75 0.85 1.72
N LEU A 66 11.79 0.05 1.23
CA LEU A 66 11.79 -0.51 -0.13
C LEU A 66 11.10 0.42 -1.14
N LEU A 67 10.42 1.44 -0.63
CA LEU A 67 9.71 2.47 -1.37
C LEU A 67 10.12 3.83 -0.85
N ASP A 68 10.40 4.72 -1.78
CA ASP A 68 10.59 6.14 -1.50
C ASP A 68 9.21 6.79 -1.38
N TYR A 69 8.97 7.44 -0.24
CA TYR A 69 7.68 8.06 0.06
C TYR A 69 7.84 9.31 0.92
N GLU A 70 6.86 10.20 0.82
CA GLU A 70 6.76 11.42 1.61
C GLU A 70 5.35 11.53 2.20
N VAL A 71 5.27 11.83 3.50
CA VAL A 71 4.01 12.20 4.15
C VAL A 71 3.82 13.70 3.95
N LEU A 72 2.90 14.10 3.07
CA LEU A 72 2.75 15.50 2.69
C LEU A 72 1.94 16.30 3.72
N CYS A 73 0.82 15.76 4.17
CA CYS A 73 -0.07 16.42 5.11
C CYS A 73 -1.09 15.45 5.72
N SER A 74 -1.73 15.88 6.81
CA SER A 74 -2.91 15.21 7.35
C SER A 74 -4.19 15.85 6.79
N ILE A 75 -5.22 15.02 6.54
CA ILE A 75 -6.45 15.43 5.87
C ILE A 75 -7.37 16.24 6.78
N PHE A 76 -7.64 15.72 7.98
CA PHE A 76 -8.51 16.33 8.97
C PHE A 76 -7.75 16.53 10.28
N GLU A 77 -7.75 17.76 10.79
CA GLU A 77 -7.14 18.11 12.08
C GLU A 77 -7.84 17.42 13.26
N THR A 78 -9.15 17.19 13.15
CA THR A 78 -9.96 16.56 14.22
C THR A 78 -9.76 15.06 14.34
N LYS A 79 -9.06 14.43 13.38
CA LYS A 79 -8.69 13.02 13.40
C LYS A 79 -7.27 12.85 13.95
N SER A 80 -6.92 11.62 14.33
CA SER A 80 -5.58 11.29 14.81
C SER A 80 -4.52 11.74 13.79
N GLN A 81 -3.48 12.44 14.27
CA GLN A 81 -2.36 12.93 13.45
C GLN A 81 -1.19 11.94 13.39
N GLY A 82 -1.31 10.80 14.08
CA GLY A 82 -0.30 9.77 14.12
C GLY A 82 -0.84 8.52 14.79
N LYS A 83 -0.17 7.39 14.52
CA LYS A 83 -0.53 6.09 15.07
C LYS A 83 0.65 5.52 15.84
N VAL A 84 0.36 4.93 16.99
CA VAL A 84 1.34 4.17 17.77
C VAL A 84 0.96 2.70 17.67
N ALA A 85 1.86 1.88 17.16
CA ALA A 85 1.67 0.44 17.00
C ALA A 85 2.99 -0.32 17.19
N SER A 86 2.90 -1.63 17.35
CA SER A 86 4.09 -2.49 17.33
C SER A 86 4.56 -2.69 15.89
N LYS A 87 5.84 -2.44 15.61
CA LYS A 87 6.44 -2.77 14.30
C LYS A 87 6.46 -4.28 14.11
N SER A 88 5.70 -4.75 13.13
CA SER A 88 5.40 -6.16 12.84
C SER A 88 4.71 -6.91 13.99
N GLN A 89 3.67 -7.68 13.66
CA GLN A 89 3.10 -8.67 14.58
C GLN A 89 4.03 -9.89 14.83
N LEU A 90 5.22 -9.89 14.21
CA LEU A 90 6.13 -11.03 14.11
C LEU A 90 7.45 -10.82 14.88
N SER A 91 7.74 -9.59 15.31
CA SER A 91 8.89 -9.32 16.18
C SER A 91 8.52 -9.57 17.65
N PHE A 92 9.37 -10.27 18.39
CA PHE A 92 9.18 -10.55 19.82
C PHE A 92 9.37 -9.31 20.71
N GLU A 93 9.91 -8.22 20.15
CA GLU A 93 10.05 -6.96 20.87
C GLU A 93 8.71 -6.24 20.82
N ASN A 94 8.01 -6.22 21.94
CA ASN A 94 6.74 -5.51 22.12
C ASN A 94 6.99 -3.98 22.24
N LYS A 95 7.72 -3.43 21.28
CA LYS A 95 8.15 -2.05 21.24
C LYS A 95 7.15 -1.25 20.44
N LEU A 96 6.46 -0.36 21.14
CA LEU A 96 5.56 0.60 20.52
C LEU A 96 6.39 1.68 19.82
N GLU A 97 6.13 1.87 18.53
CA GLU A 97 6.74 2.91 17.72
C GLU A 97 5.64 3.76 17.06
N VAL A 98 5.99 4.98 16.67
CA VAL A 98 5.14 5.78 15.78
C VAL A 98 5.25 5.16 14.40
N VAL A 99 4.11 4.79 13.82
CA VAL A 99 4.03 4.19 12.49
C VAL A 99 3.27 5.11 11.56
N GLU A 100 3.73 5.15 10.31
CA GLU A 100 3.01 5.83 9.25
C GLU A 100 1.80 5.01 8.82
N THR A 101 0.71 5.70 8.48
CA THR A 101 -0.51 5.07 7.95
C THR A 101 -1.16 5.96 6.93
N PHE A 102 -1.87 5.37 5.97
CA PHE A 102 -2.73 6.14 5.05
C PHE A 102 -3.93 6.78 5.75
N GLU A 103 -4.34 6.27 6.93
CA GLU A 103 -5.45 6.85 7.68
C GLU A 103 -5.16 8.31 8.03
N ASN A 104 -5.98 9.21 7.49
CA ASN A 104 -5.90 10.65 7.69
C ASN A 104 -4.59 11.31 7.22
N ASN A 105 -3.73 10.61 6.46
CA ASN A 105 -2.51 11.17 5.90
C ASN A 105 -2.49 11.02 4.38
N LEU A 106 -1.99 12.05 3.68
CA LEU A 106 -1.69 12.00 2.25
C LEU A 106 -0.23 11.59 2.07
N ILE A 107 -0.02 10.37 1.60
CA ILE A 107 1.30 9.81 1.32
C ILE A 107 1.56 9.89 -0.18
N PHE A 108 2.71 10.42 -0.55
CA PHE A 108 3.14 10.62 -1.93
C PHE A 108 4.34 9.73 -2.25
N PHE A 109 4.29 9.08 -3.41
CA PHE A 109 5.34 8.24 -3.96
C PHE A 109 5.95 8.97 -5.17
N PRO A 110 7.00 9.79 -4.97
CA PRO A 110 7.52 10.71 -5.97
C PRO A 110 7.99 10.02 -7.25
N GLN A 111 8.61 8.84 -7.12
CA GLN A 111 9.11 8.08 -8.27
C GLN A 111 8.02 7.68 -9.27
N TYR A 112 6.76 7.60 -8.82
CA TYR A 112 5.64 7.12 -9.63
C TYR A 112 4.58 8.18 -9.90
N ASN A 113 4.72 9.38 -9.33
CA ASN A 113 3.65 10.39 -9.34
C ASN A 113 2.30 9.79 -8.90
N VAL A 114 2.32 9.12 -7.75
CA VAL A 114 1.15 8.50 -7.11
C VAL A 114 1.00 9.04 -5.70
N ALA A 115 -0.22 9.36 -5.30
CA ALA A 115 -0.54 9.72 -3.93
C ALA A 115 -1.73 8.92 -3.43
N LEU A 116 -1.67 8.51 -2.16
CA LEU A 116 -2.68 7.67 -1.53
C LEU A 116 -3.08 8.23 -0.16
N THR A 117 -4.36 8.14 0.16
CA THR A 117 -4.87 8.40 1.50
C THR A 117 -6.07 7.51 1.80
N LEU A 118 -6.26 7.18 3.07
CA LEU A 118 -7.50 6.62 3.60
C LEU A 118 -8.19 7.72 4.39
N ALA A 119 -9.24 8.29 3.81
CA ALA A 119 -10.00 9.37 4.43
C ALA A 119 -11.43 8.92 4.72
N PHE A 120 -12.08 9.60 5.66
CA PHE A 120 -13.48 9.35 5.96
C PHE A 120 -14.37 10.28 5.14
N ASN A 121 -15.31 9.69 4.43
CA ASN A 121 -16.39 10.43 3.78
C ASN A 121 -17.51 10.65 4.78
N TYR A 122 -17.91 11.92 4.93
CA TYR A 122 -18.96 12.35 5.83
C TYR A 122 -20.18 12.76 4.99
N SER A 123 -21.25 11.97 5.03
CA SER A 123 -22.54 12.35 4.46
C SER A 123 -23.60 12.45 5.56
N ALA A 124 -24.74 13.08 5.24
CA ALA A 124 -25.76 13.49 6.21
C ALA A 124 -26.37 12.38 7.10
N GLY A 125 -26.01 11.11 6.90
CA GLY A 125 -26.40 10.03 7.80
C GLY A 125 -25.41 8.86 7.90
N ASN A 126 -24.28 8.92 7.19
CA ASN A 126 -23.33 7.81 7.13
C ASN A 126 -21.89 8.34 7.10
N THR A 127 -20.99 7.55 7.68
CA THR A 127 -19.55 7.79 7.62
C THR A 127 -18.86 6.46 7.31
N TRP A 128 -18.03 6.45 6.28
CA TRP A 128 -17.24 5.28 5.91
C TRP A 128 -15.83 5.70 5.53
N PRO A 129 -14.83 4.86 5.82
CA PRO A 129 -13.49 5.06 5.31
C PRO A 129 -13.45 4.71 3.81
N GLU A 130 -12.70 5.49 3.04
CA GLU A 130 -12.51 5.26 1.62
C GLU A 130 -11.05 5.55 1.22
N TYR A 131 -10.49 4.64 0.43
CA TYR A 131 -9.19 4.84 -0.17
C TYR A 131 -9.32 5.79 -1.35
N HIS A 132 -8.55 6.86 -1.31
CA HIS A 132 -8.43 7.78 -2.43
C HIS A 132 -7.06 7.61 -3.06
N PHE A 133 -7.05 7.16 -4.31
CA PHE A 133 -5.85 6.99 -5.12
C PHE A 133 -5.79 8.10 -6.16
N PHE A 134 -4.66 8.81 -6.19
CA PHE A 134 -4.42 9.90 -7.13
C PHE A 134 -3.17 9.61 -7.96
N SER A 135 -3.22 9.97 -9.23
CA SER A 135 -2.04 9.96 -10.11
C SER A 135 -2.20 10.97 -11.23
N THR A 136 -1.10 11.28 -11.91
CA THR A 136 -1.11 12.14 -13.09
C THR A 136 -1.59 11.43 -14.36
N SER A 137 -1.55 10.10 -14.37
CA SER A 137 -2.06 9.28 -15.49
C SER A 137 -2.50 7.91 -15.00
N VAL A 138 -3.36 7.25 -15.79
CA VAL A 138 -3.77 5.86 -15.49
C VAL A 138 -2.57 4.92 -15.69
N GLU A 139 -1.70 5.25 -16.64
CA GLU A 139 -0.47 4.51 -16.94
C GLU A 139 0.52 4.55 -15.78
N ASN A 140 0.70 5.70 -15.12
CA ASN A 140 1.56 5.83 -13.95
C ASN A 140 1.02 5.01 -12.77
N ALA A 141 -0.30 5.06 -12.53
CA ALA A 141 -0.94 4.22 -11.53
C ALA A 141 -0.75 2.72 -11.84
N LEU A 142 -0.91 2.30 -13.10
CA LEU A 142 -0.68 0.92 -13.50
C LEU A 142 0.77 0.48 -13.28
N ASN A 143 1.73 1.30 -13.71
CA ASN A 143 3.16 1.02 -13.54
C ASN A 143 3.52 0.88 -12.06
N PHE A 144 3.01 1.79 -11.21
CA PHE A 144 3.16 1.70 -9.76
C PHE A 144 2.67 0.35 -9.24
N LEU A 145 1.42 -0.03 -9.54
CA LEU A 145 0.85 -1.29 -9.04
C LEU A 145 1.63 -2.53 -9.53
N GLN A 146 2.11 -2.51 -10.77
CA GLN A 146 2.93 -3.61 -11.31
C GLN A 146 4.28 -3.73 -10.59
N GLU A 147 4.96 -2.61 -10.34
CA GLU A 147 6.22 -2.57 -9.61
C GLU A 147 6.05 -2.99 -8.15
N ILE A 148 4.99 -2.55 -7.48
CA ILE A 148 4.66 -3.00 -6.13
C ILE A 148 4.43 -4.51 -6.10
N ASN A 149 3.66 -5.05 -7.03
CA ASN A 149 3.41 -6.49 -7.11
C ASN A 149 4.69 -7.31 -7.36
N GLU A 150 5.60 -6.81 -8.20
CA GLU A 150 6.87 -7.49 -8.45
C GLU A 150 7.81 -7.42 -7.23
N LYS A 151 7.91 -6.26 -6.57
CA LYS A 151 8.66 -6.12 -5.31
C LYS A 151 8.08 -7.01 -4.20
N LEU A 152 6.74 -7.14 -4.11
CA LEU A 152 6.09 -8.04 -3.16
C LEU A 152 6.44 -9.49 -3.45
N ARG A 153 6.41 -9.89 -4.71
CA ARG A 153 6.83 -11.23 -5.13
C ARG A 153 8.28 -11.49 -4.72
N GLN A 154 9.18 -10.54 -4.95
CA GLN A 154 10.59 -10.65 -4.56
C GLN A 154 10.76 -10.79 -3.03
N LEU A 155 10.03 -9.99 -2.24
CA LEU A 155 10.03 -10.11 -0.78
C LEU A 155 9.56 -11.49 -0.31
N LEU A 156 8.47 -11.99 -0.90
CA LEU A 156 7.93 -13.31 -0.56
C LEU A 156 8.91 -14.43 -0.94
N MET A 157 9.61 -14.32 -2.07
CA MET A 157 10.63 -15.29 -2.48
C MET A 157 11.85 -15.29 -1.55
N GLN A 158 12.18 -14.15 -0.94
CA GLN A 158 13.30 -14.01 -0.01
C GLN A 158 12.97 -14.45 1.42
N SER A 159 11.68 -14.63 1.75
CA SER A 159 11.24 -14.99 3.10
C SER A 159 10.81 -16.45 3.19
N VAL A 160 11.47 -17.23 4.05
CA VAL A 160 10.98 -18.57 4.43
C VAL A 160 10.18 -18.44 5.72
N THR A 161 8.86 -18.69 5.63
CA THR A 161 8.00 -18.75 6.82
C THR A 161 8.04 -20.16 7.41
N TYR A 162 8.54 -20.26 8.64
CA TYR A 162 8.53 -21.48 9.43
C TYR A 162 7.24 -21.54 10.25
N LEU A 163 6.52 -22.65 10.15
CA LEU A 163 5.39 -22.94 11.03
C LEU A 163 5.92 -23.81 12.17
N VAL A 164 5.93 -23.27 13.38
CA VAL A 164 6.44 -23.96 14.57
C VAL A 164 5.27 -24.30 15.48
N ASP A 165 5.16 -25.58 15.82
CA ASP A 165 4.18 -26.03 16.80
C ASP A 165 4.59 -25.55 18.21
N THR A 166 3.64 -24.96 18.94
CA THR A 166 3.85 -24.45 20.31
C THR A 166 2.76 -24.98 21.22
N GLU A 167 2.93 -24.85 22.54
CA GLU A 167 1.89 -25.24 23.51
C GLU A 167 0.55 -24.51 23.30
N SER A 168 0.58 -23.35 22.63
CA SER A 168 -0.61 -22.57 22.24
C SER A 168 -1.13 -22.86 20.83
N GLY A 169 -0.58 -23.86 20.13
CA GLY A 169 -0.86 -24.19 18.74
C GLY A 169 0.23 -23.78 17.76
N VAL A 170 -0.06 -23.84 16.47
CA VAL A 170 0.92 -23.52 15.40
C VAL A 170 1.15 -22.02 15.31
N GLN A 171 2.39 -21.58 15.50
CA GLN A 171 2.82 -20.19 15.35
C GLN A 171 3.68 -20.01 14.09
N ARG A 172 3.48 -18.87 13.40
CA ARG A 172 4.33 -18.48 12.27
C ARG A 172 5.60 -17.82 12.80
N ARG A 173 6.76 -18.22 12.27
CA ARG A 173 8.07 -17.64 12.52
C ARG A 173 8.74 -17.30 11.19
N ASN A 174 9.04 -16.03 10.96
CA ASN A 174 9.92 -15.63 9.86
C ASN A 174 11.33 -15.54 10.42
N TYR A 175 12.23 -16.44 10.00
CA TYR A 175 13.66 -16.22 10.20
C TYR A 175 14.11 -15.32 9.03
N GLY A 176 14.81 -14.23 9.33
CA GLY A 176 15.21 -13.22 8.34
C GLY A 176 16.12 -13.75 7.21
N GLU A 177 16.60 -12.86 6.34
CA GLU A 177 17.35 -13.08 5.08
C GLU A 177 18.44 -14.18 5.08
N GLN A 178 18.92 -14.63 6.25
CA GLN A 178 19.88 -15.72 6.40
C GLN A 178 19.31 -17.14 6.17
N ALA A 179 18.01 -17.29 5.86
CA ALA A 179 17.36 -18.61 5.79
C ALA A 179 17.13 -19.15 4.36
N VAL A 180 17.35 -18.36 3.31
CA VAL A 180 17.21 -18.86 1.93
C VAL A 180 18.48 -19.61 1.55
N VAL A 181 18.43 -20.94 1.67
CA VAL A 181 19.51 -21.83 1.22
C VAL A 181 19.33 -22.07 -0.27
N SER A 182 20.30 -21.66 -1.11
CA SER A 182 20.25 -21.93 -2.54
C SER A 182 20.53 -23.41 -2.84
N ARG A 183 20.12 -23.91 -4.02
CA ARG A 183 20.42 -25.31 -4.44
C ARG A 183 21.93 -25.60 -4.43
N GLU A 184 22.74 -24.56 -4.62
CA GLU A 184 24.19 -24.61 -4.66
C GLU A 184 24.80 -24.77 -3.26
N ASP A 185 24.19 -24.13 -2.24
CA ASP A 185 24.63 -24.17 -0.84
C ASP A 185 24.40 -25.53 -0.16
N VAL A 186 23.52 -26.35 -0.72
CA VAL A 186 23.26 -27.71 -0.21
C VAL A 186 24.46 -28.61 -0.56
N LEU A 187 25.20 -29.09 0.43
CA LEU A 187 26.34 -30.00 0.17
C LEU A 187 25.85 -31.46 0.02
N LEU A 188 25.41 -31.82 -1.19
CA LEU A 188 25.02 -33.18 -1.58
C LEU A 188 25.62 -33.54 -2.95
N ALA A 189 25.70 -34.84 -3.26
CA ALA A 189 26.11 -35.28 -4.59
C ALA A 189 25.13 -34.78 -5.67
N GLU A 190 25.67 -34.33 -6.80
CA GLU A 190 24.90 -33.67 -7.86
C GLU A 190 23.76 -34.55 -8.41
N SER A 191 23.99 -35.86 -8.53
CA SER A 191 22.95 -36.81 -8.97
C SER A 191 21.76 -36.87 -8.01
N ILE A 192 22.01 -36.82 -6.70
CA ILE A 192 20.96 -36.85 -5.68
C ILE A 192 20.18 -35.52 -5.68
N LYS A 193 20.86 -34.39 -5.83
CA LYS A 193 20.20 -33.08 -5.95
C LYS A 193 19.26 -33.05 -7.16
N GLN A 194 19.76 -33.48 -8.32
CA GLN A 194 18.96 -33.49 -9.56
C GLN A 194 17.73 -34.37 -9.42
N ASP A 195 17.86 -35.57 -8.83
CA ASP A 195 16.71 -36.46 -8.62
C ASP A 195 15.69 -35.86 -7.65
N ILE A 196 16.12 -35.28 -6.52
CA ILE A 196 15.21 -34.64 -5.55
C ILE A 196 14.49 -33.45 -6.18
N PHE A 197 15.21 -32.54 -6.84
CA PHE A 197 14.60 -31.35 -7.43
C PHE A 197 13.67 -31.72 -8.60
N ARG A 198 14.03 -32.70 -9.44
CA ARG A 198 13.13 -33.20 -10.49
C ARG A 198 11.86 -33.80 -9.89
N SER A 199 11.96 -34.61 -8.83
CA SER A 199 10.78 -35.20 -8.20
C SER A 199 9.88 -34.17 -7.51
N ILE A 200 10.44 -33.08 -6.96
CA ILE A 200 9.64 -31.97 -6.43
C ILE A 200 8.96 -31.21 -7.58
N ASP A 201 9.72 -30.88 -8.63
CA ASP A 201 9.21 -30.15 -9.80
C ASP A 201 8.14 -30.96 -10.58
N GLU A 202 8.19 -32.30 -10.55
CA GLU A 202 7.15 -33.18 -11.11
C GLU A 202 5.91 -33.34 -10.21
N PHE A 203 6.06 -33.11 -8.91
CA PHE A 203 4.98 -33.26 -7.94
C PHE A 203 4.04 -32.04 -7.91
N PHE A 204 4.59 -30.83 -8.13
CA PHE A 204 3.84 -29.56 -8.17
C PHE A 204 3.45 -29.16 -9.60
#